data_AF-A0A7X9PD21-F1
#
_entry.id   AF-A0A7X9PD21-F1
#
_cell.length_a   1.000
_cell.length_b   1.000
_cell.length_c   1.000
_cell.angle_alpha   90.00
_cell.angle_beta   90.00
_cell.angle_gamma   90.00
#
_symmetry.space_group_name_H-M   'P 1'
#
loop_
_entity.id
_entity.type
_entity.pdbx_description
1 polymer ?
#
loop_
_entity_poly.entity_id
_entity_poly.type
_entity_poly.pdbx_seq_one_letter_code
_entity_poly.pdbx_strand_id
1 'polypeptide(L)'
;DQGVQDAYATYYKWASDAKYTVGGADGTVNTKFLDAIYKVFSNPAEAMMVKQSGFAGGSIATQFPDLKYGTDYDFFEFPGVQGLQGGADFMFSFSDSAAAKALVSYLTGTVGGQNWAKANFGLSPNKNADGNYSDPQSIKLSTILSGATGFTFDIGDAIGAPFNNAEFKGVVDVVQGKDIASTLATIAAAQTESLK
;
A
#
# COMPACT_ATOMS: atom_id res chain seq x y z
N ASP A 1 21.58 -4.97 -6.88
CA ASP A 1 20.58 -5.29 -7.91
C ASP A 1 20.35 -4.06 -8.77
N GLN A 2 20.28 -4.19 -10.10
CA GLN A 2 20.10 -3.02 -11.00
C GLN A 2 18.66 -2.53 -11.00
N GLY A 3 17.67 -3.43 -10.96
CA GLY A 3 16.26 -3.07 -10.93
C GLY A 3 15.91 -2.27 -9.67
N VAL A 4 16.49 -2.63 -8.52
CA VAL A 4 16.32 -1.86 -7.27
C VAL A 4 16.94 -0.45 -7.38
N GLN A 5 18.11 -0.31 -8.00
CA GLN A 5 18.72 1.00 -8.25
C GLN A 5 17.84 1.88 -9.15
N ASP A 6 17.31 1.30 -10.24
CA ASP A 6 16.44 2.01 -11.18
C ASP A 6 15.12 2.42 -10.53
N ALA A 7 14.56 1.57 -9.66
CA ALA A 7 13.37 1.89 -8.87
C ALA A 7 13.62 3.07 -7.92
N TYR A 8 14.74 3.06 -7.18
CA TYR A 8 15.12 4.18 -6.31
C TYR A 8 15.37 5.47 -7.10
N ALA A 9 16.02 5.37 -8.27
CA ALA A 9 16.27 6.54 -9.13
C ALA A 9 14.97 7.12 -9.70
N THR A 10 14.00 6.27 -10.03
CA THR A 10 12.67 6.70 -10.48
C THR A 10 11.91 7.36 -9.35
N TYR A 11 11.88 6.73 -8.16
CA TYR A 11 11.23 7.29 -6.99
C TYR A 11 11.83 8.65 -6.60
N TYR A 12 13.15 8.75 -6.54
CA TYR A 12 13.87 9.99 -6.24
C TYR A 12 13.40 11.14 -7.14
N LYS A 13 13.35 10.94 -8.47
CA LYS A 13 12.92 11.98 -9.43
C LYS A 13 11.54 12.55 -9.13
N TRP A 14 10.61 11.76 -8.62
CA TRP A 14 9.25 12.23 -8.29
C TRP A 14 9.16 12.77 -6.87
N ALA A 15 9.80 12.10 -5.92
CA ALA A 15 9.77 12.44 -4.51
C ALA A 15 10.56 13.72 -4.19
N SER A 16 11.64 14.02 -4.93
CA SER A 16 12.50 15.17 -4.64
C SER A 16 12.12 16.44 -5.41
N ASP A 17 11.43 16.32 -6.54
CA ASP A 17 11.10 17.44 -7.42
C ASP A 17 9.78 18.11 -7.00
N ALA A 18 9.84 19.42 -6.74
CA ALA A 18 8.69 20.23 -6.36
C ALA A 18 7.59 20.28 -7.44
N LYS A 19 7.91 19.89 -8.68
CA LYS A 19 6.92 19.71 -9.75
C LYS A 19 5.99 18.53 -9.50
N TYR A 20 6.48 17.45 -8.89
CA TYR A 20 5.73 16.20 -8.71
C TYR A 20 5.27 16.00 -7.27
N THR A 21 5.98 16.56 -6.29
CA THR A 21 5.60 16.49 -4.87
C THR A 21 5.52 17.87 -4.25
N VAL A 22 4.45 18.14 -3.50
CA VAL A 22 4.28 19.42 -2.76
C VAL A 22 5.46 19.62 -1.82
N GLY A 23 6.25 20.68 -2.07
CA GLY A 23 7.45 21.00 -1.28
C GLY A 23 8.71 20.21 -1.65
N GLY A 24 8.69 19.44 -2.75
CA GLY A 24 9.84 18.64 -3.21
C GLY A 24 10.33 17.66 -2.15
N ALA A 25 11.65 17.48 -2.06
CA ALA A 25 12.28 16.57 -1.11
C ALA A 25 11.89 16.85 0.35
N ASP A 26 11.93 18.12 0.77
CA ASP A 26 11.59 18.51 2.14
C ASP A 26 10.11 18.26 2.43
N GLY A 27 9.24 18.55 1.47
CA GLY A 27 7.82 18.24 1.56
C GLY A 27 7.55 16.74 1.68
N THR A 28 8.22 15.90 0.89
CA THR A 28 8.11 14.44 0.98
C THR A 28 8.45 13.91 2.36
N VAL A 29 9.54 14.39 2.96
CA VAL A 29 10.02 13.86 4.26
C VAL A 29 9.21 14.41 5.44
N ASN A 30 8.66 15.62 5.34
CA ASN A 30 8.05 16.31 6.47
C ASN A 30 6.52 16.40 6.43
N THR A 31 5.88 16.09 5.28
CA THR A 31 4.42 16.06 5.21
C THR A 31 3.90 14.82 5.92
N LYS A 32 2.98 15.01 6.88
CA LYS A 32 2.36 13.88 7.58
C LYS A 32 1.53 13.06 6.60
N PHE A 33 1.46 11.76 6.88
CA PHE A 33 0.80 10.78 6.04
C PHE A 33 -0.64 11.15 5.64
N LEU A 34 -1.50 11.51 6.60
CA LEU A 34 -2.88 11.92 6.31
C LEU A 34 -2.94 13.26 5.59
N ASP A 35 -2.10 14.22 5.98
CA ASP A 35 -2.04 15.53 5.35
C ASP A 35 -1.70 15.41 3.86
N ALA A 36 -0.82 14.47 3.48
CA ALA A 36 -0.49 14.19 2.08
C ALA A 36 -1.72 13.75 1.26
N ILE A 37 -2.65 13.00 1.87
CA ILE A 37 -3.92 12.61 1.24
C ILE A 37 -4.81 13.84 1.04
N TYR A 38 -4.93 14.64 2.09
CA TYR A 38 -5.88 15.74 2.15
C TYR A 38 -5.50 16.93 1.26
N LYS A 39 -4.22 17.08 0.92
CA LYS A 39 -3.71 18.09 -0.03
C LYS A 39 -4.39 18.06 -1.40
N VAL A 40 -4.91 16.92 -1.83
CA VAL A 40 -5.65 16.81 -3.11
C VAL A 40 -7.02 17.49 -3.02
N PHE A 41 -7.59 17.56 -1.82
CA PHE A 41 -8.96 18.03 -1.57
C PHE A 41 -9.00 19.36 -0.80
N SER A 42 -7.85 20.01 -0.59
CA SER A 42 -7.78 21.35 -0.01
C SER A 42 -8.39 22.39 -0.94
N ASN A 43 -8.72 23.57 -0.41
CA ASN A 43 -9.21 24.69 -1.21
C ASN A 43 -8.34 25.96 -0.96
N PRO A 44 -7.50 26.39 -1.92
CA PRO A 44 -7.27 25.76 -3.22
C PRO A 44 -6.57 24.39 -3.11
N ALA A 45 -6.72 23.54 -4.12
CA ALA A 45 -6.06 22.23 -4.16
C ALA A 45 -4.54 22.41 -4.22
N GLU A 46 -3.81 21.74 -3.32
CA GLU A 46 -2.35 21.78 -3.26
C GLU A 46 -1.70 20.70 -4.13
N ALA A 47 -2.42 19.61 -4.43
CA ALA A 47 -1.96 18.49 -5.25
C ALA A 47 -3.06 18.02 -6.21
N MET A 48 -2.66 17.40 -7.32
CA MET A 48 -3.61 16.84 -8.31
C MET A 48 -3.99 15.39 -8.02
N MET A 49 -3.08 14.63 -7.42
CA MET A 49 -3.24 13.22 -7.09
C MET A 49 -2.28 12.83 -5.97
N VAL A 50 -2.57 11.72 -5.29
CA VAL A 50 -1.70 11.14 -4.26
C VAL A 50 -1.61 9.63 -4.47
N LYS A 51 -0.41 9.07 -4.40
CA LYS A 51 -0.21 7.61 -4.42
C LYS A 51 -0.45 7.06 -3.02
N GLN A 52 -1.57 6.38 -2.81
CA GLN A 52 -1.91 5.72 -1.55
C GLN A 52 -2.63 4.38 -1.76
N SER A 53 -2.72 3.59 -0.69
CA SER A 53 -3.44 2.31 -0.69
C SER A 53 -4.95 2.51 -0.54
N GLY A 54 -5.71 1.42 -0.68
CA GLY A 54 -7.18 1.42 -0.74
C GLY A 54 -7.88 2.01 0.49
N PHE A 55 -7.23 2.06 1.67
CA PHE A 55 -7.85 2.69 2.86
C PHE A 55 -8.06 4.21 2.71
N ALA A 56 -7.34 4.87 1.78
CA ALA A 56 -7.38 6.33 1.64
C ALA A 56 -8.79 6.85 1.35
N GLY A 57 -9.63 6.09 0.65
CA GLY A 57 -11.04 6.44 0.43
C GLY A 57 -11.82 6.62 1.73
N GLY A 58 -11.60 5.75 2.71
CA GLY A 58 -12.21 5.88 4.04
C GLY A 58 -11.71 7.11 4.80
N SER A 59 -10.42 7.44 4.69
CA SER A 59 -9.85 8.67 5.27
C SER A 59 -10.45 9.93 4.63
N ILE A 60 -10.61 9.94 3.30
CA ILE A 60 -11.25 11.04 2.56
C ILE A 60 -12.71 11.20 2.98
N ALA A 61 -13.50 10.12 2.99
CA ALA A 61 -14.91 10.16 3.38
C ALA A 61 -15.09 10.65 4.83
N THR A 62 -14.18 10.29 5.73
CA THR A 62 -14.21 10.75 7.13
C THR A 62 -13.88 12.24 7.25
N GLN A 63 -12.85 12.71 6.54
CA GLN A 63 -12.39 14.08 6.63
C GLN A 63 -13.26 15.07 5.82
N PHE A 64 -13.84 14.60 4.72
CA PHE A 64 -14.63 15.40 3.78
C PHE A 64 -15.96 14.68 3.47
N PRO A 65 -16.92 14.70 4.42
CA PRO A 65 -18.15 13.91 4.33
C PRO A 65 -19.07 14.30 3.17
N ASP A 66 -18.87 15.48 2.58
CA ASP A 66 -19.65 15.96 1.43
C ASP A 66 -19.13 15.41 0.09
N LEU A 67 -17.91 14.86 0.05
CA LEU A 67 -17.35 14.29 -1.17
C LEU A 67 -17.88 12.87 -1.42
N LYS A 68 -18.22 12.59 -2.67
CA LYS A 68 -18.80 11.32 -3.11
C LYS A 68 -17.80 10.53 -3.96
N TYR A 69 -17.53 9.29 -3.55
CA TYR A 69 -16.74 8.36 -4.34
C TYR A 69 -17.34 8.18 -5.76
N GLY A 70 -16.48 8.16 -6.77
CA GLY A 70 -16.86 8.06 -8.18
C GLY A 70 -17.39 9.36 -8.78
N THR A 71 -17.55 10.43 -7.99
CA THR A 71 -17.89 11.78 -8.49
C THR A 71 -16.77 12.76 -8.17
N ASP A 72 -16.42 12.90 -6.89
CA ASP A 72 -15.47 13.90 -6.41
C ASP A 72 -14.07 13.31 -6.17
N TYR A 73 -13.99 12.01 -5.91
CA TYR A 73 -12.72 11.28 -5.79
C TYR A 73 -12.84 9.84 -6.30
N ASP A 74 -11.72 9.32 -6.79
CA ASP A 74 -11.58 7.95 -7.27
C ASP A 74 -10.10 7.53 -7.15
N PHE A 75 -9.82 6.24 -7.35
CA PHE A 75 -8.47 5.68 -7.44
C PHE A 75 -8.30 4.94 -8.76
N PHE A 76 -7.07 4.71 -9.18
CA PHE A 76 -6.76 3.92 -10.37
C PHE A 76 -5.45 3.17 -10.14
N GLU A 77 -5.25 2.09 -10.88
CA GLU A 77 -4.00 1.35 -10.85
C GLU A 77 -2.86 2.24 -11.33
N PHE A 78 -1.70 2.15 -10.68
CA PHE A 78 -0.54 2.93 -11.07
C PHE A 78 -0.15 2.58 -12.52
N PRO A 79 -0.10 3.54 -13.45
CA PRO A 79 0.04 3.21 -14.87
C PRO A 79 1.41 2.61 -15.18
N GLY A 80 1.42 1.58 -16.05
CA GLY A 80 2.65 1.01 -16.61
C GLY A 80 3.44 0.07 -15.68
N VAL A 81 2.88 -0.33 -14.54
CA VAL A 81 3.50 -1.35 -13.67
C VAL A 81 3.22 -2.77 -14.17
N GLN A 82 4.11 -3.70 -13.84
CA GLN A 82 4.02 -5.12 -14.24
C GLN A 82 3.40 -6.02 -13.15
N GLY A 83 2.79 -5.42 -12.13
CA GLY A 83 2.16 -6.11 -11.02
C GLY A 83 1.73 -5.15 -9.91
N LEU A 84 1.08 -5.71 -8.89
CA LEU A 84 0.63 -5.00 -7.71
C LEU A 84 1.54 -5.27 -6.51
N GLN A 85 1.64 -4.28 -5.63
CA GLN A 85 2.23 -4.42 -4.31
C GLN A 85 1.17 -4.14 -3.24
N GLY A 86 1.18 -4.89 -2.15
CA GLY A 86 0.32 -4.58 -1.01
C GLY A 86 0.69 -5.35 0.25
N GLY A 87 0.13 -4.89 1.37
CA GLY A 87 0.16 -5.64 2.63
C GLY A 87 -0.90 -6.74 2.65
N ALA A 88 -0.75 -7.68 3.57
CA ALA A 88 -1.77 -8.67 3.90
C ALA A 88 -1.76 -8.99 5.39
N ASP A 89 -2.95 -9.27 5.91
CA ASP A 89 -3.12 -9.77 7.26
C ASP A 89 -3.10 -11.30 7.26
N PHE A 90 -2.29 -11.86 8.15
CA PHE A 90 -2.15 -13.31 8.28
C PHE A 90 -3.01 -13.85 9.41
N MET A 91 -3.75 -14.91 9.13
CA MET A 91 -4.49 -15.68 10.13
C MET A 91 -3.65 -16.86 10.60
N PHE A 92 -3.41 -16.94 11.91
CA PHE A 92 -2.73 -18.08 12.55
C PHE A 92 -3.70 -18.78 13.52
N SER A 93 -3.66 -20.11 13.57
CA SER A 93 -4.36 -20.90 14.58
C SER A 93 -3.36 -21.53 15.54
N PHE A 94 -3.51 -21.24 16.83
CA PHE A 94 -2.70 -21.82 17.92
C PHE A 94 -3.42 -22.95 18.66
N SER A 95 -4.58 -23.38 18.15
CA SER A 95 -5.40 -24.45 18.73
C SER A 95 -5.90 -25.38 17.64
N ASP A 96 -5.90 -26.68 17.94
CA ASP A 96 -6.46 -27.73 17.09
C ASP A 96 -7.89 -28.16 17.47
N SER A 97 -8.53 -27.39 18.35
CA SER A 97 -9.90 -27.66 18.78
C SER A 97 -10.88 -27.66 17.61
N ALA A 98 -11.98 -28.41 17.76
CA ALA A 98 -13.04 -28.45 16.75
C ALA A 98 -13.61 -27.05 16.45
N ALA A 99 -13.69 -26.17 17.46
CA ALA A 99 -14.15 -24.80 17.31
C ALA A 99 -13.20 -23.95 16.46
N ALA A 100 -11.89 -24.01 16.73
CA ALA A 100 -10.88 -23.29 15.93
C ALA A 100 -10.89 -23.75 14.46
N LYS A 101 -10.95 -25.06 14.24
CA LYS A 101 -11.06 -25.65 12.89
C LYS A 101 -12.34 -25.23 12.17
N ALA A 102 -13.47 -25.14 12.86
CA ALA A 102 -14.73 -24.68 12.29
C ALA A 102 -14.65 -23.22 11.84
N LEU A 103 -14.05 -22.34 12.65
CA LEU A 103 -13.87 -20.92 12.28
C LEU A 103 -12.95 -20.76 11.05
N VAL A 104 -11.79 -21.42 11.05
CA VAL A 104 -10.86 -21.39 9.90
C VAL A 104 -11.54 -21.94 8.65
N SER A 105 -12.30 -23.03 8.77
CA SER A 105 -13.04 -23.62 7.64
C SER A 105 -14.12 -22.68 7.12
N TYR A 106 -14.80 -21.94 7.99
CA TYR A 106 -15.78 -20.93 7.58
C TYR A 106 -15.10 -19.80 6.80
N LEU A 107 -14.07 -19.16 7.37
CA LEU A 107 -13.38 -18.00 6.77
C LEU A 107 -12.73 -18.34 5.42
N THR A 108 -12.16 -19.54 5.29
CA THR A 108 -11.50 -20.00 4.07
C THR A 108 -12.45 -20.68 3.07
N GLY A 109 -13.68 -21.00 3.49
CA GLY A 109 -14.70 -21.62 2.65
C GLY A 109 -15.48 -20.62 1.77
N THR A 110 -16.43 -21.13 0.99
CA THR A 110 -17.23 -20.32 0.06
C THR A 110 -18.08 -19.27 0.79
N VAL A 111 -18.82 -19.68 1.82
CA VAL A 111 -19.71 -18.77 2.56
C VAL A 111 -18.91 -17.67 3.26
N GLY A 112 -17.75 -17.99 3.84
CA GLY A 112 -16.89 -16.99 4.47
C GLY A 112 -16.36 -15.96 3.48
N GLY A 113 -15.86 -16.39 2.32
CA GLY A 113 -15.40 -15.47 1.27
C GLY A 113 -16.50 -14.52 0.78
N GLN A 114 -17.70 -15.06 0.51
CA GLN A 114 -18.85 -14.25 0.09
C GLN A 114 -19.28 -13.25 1.17
N ASN A 115 -19.33 -13.68 2.44
CA ASN A 115 -19.72 -12.80 3.54
C ASN A 115 -18.65 -11.76 3.87
N TRP A 116 -17.37 -12.08 3.68
CA TRP A 116 -16.28 -11.11 3.79
C TRP A 116 -16.44 -9.96 2.79
N ALA A 117 -16.69 -10.28 1.52
CA ALA A 117 -16.91 -9.28 0.48
C ALA A 117 -18.10 -8.35 0.80
N LYS A 118 -19.17 -8.91 1.38
CA LYS A 118 -20.37 -8.17 1.80
C LYS A 118 -20.15 -7.31 3.04
N ALA A 119 -19.20 -7.67 3.90
CA ALA A 119 -18.89 -6.91 5.12
C ALA A 119 -18.20 -5.58 4.82
N ASN A 120 -17.72 -5.37 3.58
CA ASN A 120 -17.07 -4.14 3.12
C ASN A 120 -15.90 -3.68 4.01
N PHE A 121 -15.13 -4.63 4.55
CA PHE A 121 -13.98 -4.35 5.40
C PHE A 121 -12.67 -4.21 4.59
N GLY A 122 -12.55 -4.94 3.49
CA GLY A 122 -11.37 -4.97 2.64
C GLY A 122 -11.41 -6.13 1.66
N LEU A 123 -10.41 -6.23 0.79
CA LEU A 123 -10.32 -7.34 -0.16
C LEU A 123 -9.99 -8.65 0.56
N SER A 124 -10.47 -9.76 0.00
CA SER A 124 -10.17 -11.11 0.46
C SER A 124 -9.29 -11.85 -0.55
N PRO A 125 -8.27 -12.61 -0.10
CA PRO A 125 -7.56 -13.56 -0.95
C PRO A 125 -8.38 -14.82 -1.25
N ASN A 126 -9.55 -15.00 -0.60
CA ASN A 126 -10.46 -16.09 -0.91
C ASN A 126 -11.19 -15.81 -2.23
N LYS A 127 -10.92 -16.61 -3.27
CA LYS A 127 -11.56 -16.45 -4.60
C LYS A 127 -13.09 -16.41 -4.58
N ASN A 128 -13.73 -16.96 -3.56
CA ASN A 128 -15.19 -16.92 -3.42
C ASN A 128 -15.72 -15.53 -3.02
N ALA A 129 -14.86 -14.58 -2.67
CA ALA A 129 -15.20 -13.18 -2.46
C ALA A 129 -15.41 -12.43 -3.78
N ASP A 130 -14.77 -12.89 -4.87
CA ASP A 130 -14.91 -12.24 -6.17
C ASP A 130 -16.38 -12.26 -6.64
N GLY A 131 -16.81 -11.17 -7.28
CA GLY A 131 -18.20 -10.94 -7.66
C GLY A 131 -19.20 -10.74 -6.50
N ASN A 132 -18.76 -10.73 -5.24
CA ASN A 132 -19.64 -10.57 -4.07
C ASN A 132 -19.49 -9.22 -3.36
N TYR A 133 -18.57 -8.36 -3.81
CA TYR A 133 -18.44 -6.99 -3.31
C TYR A 133 -19.62 -6.15 -3.80
N SER A 134 -20.20 -5.34 -2.91
CA SER A 134 -21.32 -4.44 -3.24
C SER A 134 -20.94 -2.97 -3.26
N ASP A 135 -19.87 -2.60 -2.56
CA ASP A 135 -19.35 -1.23 -2.55
C ASP A 135 -18.57 -0.94 -3.84
N PRO A 136 -18.85 0.18 -4.55
CA PRO A 136 -18.19 0.50 -5.82
C PRO A 136 -16.66 0.55 -5.74
N GLN A 137 -16.10 1.09 -4.66
CA GLN A 137 -14.66 1.14 -4.45
C GLN A 137 -14.11 -0.28 -4.26
N SER A 138 -14.74 -1.11 -3.43
CA SER A 138 -14.34 -2.51 -3.25
C SER A 138 -14.41 -3.33 -4.55
N ILE A 139 -15.44 -3.13 -5.39
CA ILE A 139 -15.56 -3.79 -6.70
C ILE A 139 -14.38 -3.44 -7.61
N LYS A 140 -14.02 -2.15 -7.70
CA LYS A 140 -12.91 -1.71 -8.54
C LYS A 140 -11.56 -2.19 -8.00
N LEU A 141 -11.35 -2.16 -6.69
CA LEU A 141 -10.16 -2.75 -6.05
C LEU A 141 -10.05 -4.27 -6.33
N SER A 142 -11.15 -5.02 -6.24
CA SER A 142 -11.20 -6.46 -6.55
C SER A 142 -10.88 -6.73 -8.01
N THR A 143 -11.34 -5.88 -8.93
CA THR A 143 -11.06 -6.00 -10.36
C THR A 143 -9.56 -5.81 -10.64
N ILE A 144 -8.94 -4.81 -10.01
CA ILE A 144 -7.50 -4.58 -10.10
C ILE A 144 -6.72 -5.79 -9.53
N LEU A 145 -7.10 -6.28 -8.34
CA LEU A 145 -6.42 -7.42 -7.71
C LEU A 145 -6.55 -8.71 -8.52
N SER A 146 -7.75 -9.04 -9.00
CA SER A 146 -8.02 -10.26 -9.79
C SER A 146 -7.39 -10.21 -11.19
N GLY A 147 -7.21 -9.00 -11.75
CA GLY A 147 -6.54 -8.79 -13.03
C GLY A 147 -5.01 -8.69 -12.95
N ALA A 148 -4.43 -8.65 -11.76
CA ALA A 148 -3.00 -8.47 -11.58
C ALA A 148 -2.20 -9.67 -12.12
N THR A 149 -1.18 -9.39 -12.94
CA THR A 149 -0.26 -10.41 -13.47
C THR A 149 0.70 -10.96 -12.42
N GLY A 150 0.88 -10.21 -11.33
CA GLY A 150 1.67 -10.59 -10.18
C GLY A 150 1.31 -9.72 -8.98
N PHE A 151 1.43 -10.29 -7.78
CA PHE A 151 1.25 -9.59 -6.52
C PHE A 151 2.48 -9.82 -5.64
N THR A 152 3.11 -8.74 -5.19
CA THR A 152 4.27 -8.77 -4.30
C THR A 152 3.84 -8.25 -2.93
N PHE A 153 4.02 -9.07 -1.89
CA PHE A 153 3.79 -8.62 -0.52
C PHE A 153 4.87 -7.61 -0.11
N ASP A 154 4.46 -6.53 0.54
CA ASP A 154 5.38 -5.70 1.28
C ASP A 154 5.82 -6.42 2.56
N ILE A 155 7.13 -6.61 2.72
CA ILE A 155 7.73 -7.36 3.82
C ILE A 155 8.71 -6.51 4.64
N GLY A 156 8.84 -5.21 4.35
CA GLY A 156 9.83 -4.34 4.99
C GLY A 156 9.75 -4.38 6.52
N ASP A 157 8.53 -4.17 7.02
CA ASP A 157 8.23 -4.25 8.45
C ASP A 157 8.39 -5.65 9.04
N ALA A 158 8.11 -6.69 8.23
CA ALA A 158 8.11 -8.08 8.67
C ALA A 158 9.52 -8.67 8.88
N ILE A 159 10.53 -8.17 8.17
CA ILE A 159 11.93 -8.61 8.34
C ILE A 159 12.51 -8.11 9.67
N GLY A 160 12.02 -6.98 10.20
CA GLY A 160 12.43 -6.42 11.48
C GLY A 160 13.81 -5.74 11.45
N ALA A 161 14.31 -5.37 12.63
CA ALA A 161 15.59 -4.69 12.77
C ALA A 161 16.78 -5.68 12.65
N PRO A 162 17.97 -5.24 12.18
CA PRO A 162 18.31 -3.89 11.74
C PRO A 162 17.79 -3.47 10.35
N PHE A 163 17.24 -4.38 9.55
CA PHE A 163 16.82 -4.09 8.17
C PHE A 163 15.78 -2.97 8.05
N ASN A 164 14.65 -3.07 8.74
CA ASN A 164 13.56 -2.10 8.59
C ASN A 164 14.02 -0.65 8.89
N ASN A 165 14.85 -0.47 9.92
CA ASN A 165 15.44 0.83 10.26
C ASN A 165 16.34 1.36 9.14
N ALA A 166 17.16 0.49 8.54
CA ALA A 166 18.04 0.87 7.43
C ALA A 166 17.24 1.21 6.18
N GLU A 167 16.18 0.44 5.88
CA GLU A 167 15.29 0.66 4.74
C GLU A 167 14.57 2.02 4.85
N PHE A 168 13.86 2.28 5.96
CA PHE A 168 13.15 3.55 6.16
C PHE A 168 14.10 4.74 6.09
N LYS A 169 15.24 4.65 6.78
CA LYS A 169 16.24 5.72 6.74
C LYS A 169 16.79 5.91 5.34
N GLY A 170 17.07 4.83 4.61
CA GLY A 170 17.65 4.89 3.28
C GLY A 170 16.73 5.55 2.26
N VAL A 171 15.42 5.29 2.31
CA VAL A 171 14.43 5.99 1.47
C VAL A 171 14.45 7.49 1.75
N VAL A 172 14.46 7.91 3.02
CA VAL A 172 14.54 9.33 3.41
C VAL A 172 15.85 9.95 2.93
N ASP A 173 16.98 9.29 3.19
CA ASP A 173 18.30 9.77 2.80
C ASP A 173 18.40 9.99 1.28
N VAL A 174 17.89 9.05 0.48
CA VAL A 174 17.91 9.16 -0.99
C VAL A 174 17.04 10.32 -1.45
N VAL A 175 15.82 10.49 -0.91
CA VAL A 175 14.97 11.65 -1.22
C VAL A 175 15.68 12.96 -0.89
N GLN A 176 16.49 12.99 0.18
CA GLN A 176 17.32 14.14 0.56
C GLN A 176 18.66 14.23 -0.20
N GLY A 177 18.84 13.45 -1.25
CA GLY A 177 19.96 13.57 -2.20
C GLY A 177 21.19 12.73 -1.86
N LYS A 178 21.10 11.77 -0.92
CA LYS A 178 22.17 10.79 -0.72
C LYS A 178 22.30 9.86 -1.92
N ASP A 179 23.53 9.44 -2.19
CA ASP A 179 23.84 8.48 -3.25
C ASP A 179 23.08 7.16 -3.08
N ILE A 180 22.43 6.72 -4.17
CA ILE A 180 21.56 5.54 -4.21
C ILE A 180 22.37 4.25 -3.98
N ALA A 181 23.51 4.11 -4.65
CA ALA A 181 24.28 2.85 -4.63
C ALA A 181 24.83 2.55 -3.22
N SER A 182 25.43 3.55 -2.58
CA SER A 182 25.95 3.45 -1.21
C SER A 182 24.83 3.24 -0.17
N THR A 183 23.67 3.84 -0.38
CA THR A 183 22.50 3.65 0.48
C THR A 183 21.96 2.23 0.37
N LEU A 184 21.80 1.71 -0.85
CA LEU A 184 21.36 0.34 -1.08
C LEU A 184 22.36 -0.70 -0.58
N ALA A 185 23.67 -0.43 -0.65
CA ALA A 185 24.68 -1.30 -0.04
C ALA A 185 24.50 -1.40 1.49
N THR A 186 24.16 -0.28 2.14
CA THR A 186 23.88 -0.24 3.58
C THR A 186 22.63 -1.05 3.93
N ILE A 187 21.55 -0.88 3.16
CA ILE A 187 20.29 -1.62 3.33
C ILE A 187 20.52 -3.13 3.14
N ALA A 188 21.24 -3.53 2.09
CA ALA A 188 21.52 -4.94 1.80
C ALA A 188 22.37 -5.62 2.90
N ALA A 189 23.31 -4.88 3.50
CA ALA A 189 24.07 -5.38 4.64
C ALA A 189 23.15 -5.61 5.86
N ALA A 190 22.27 -4.66 6.18
CA ALA A 190 21.29 -4.80 7.26
C ALA A 190 20.30 -5.95 6.99
N GLN A 191 19.88 -6.15 5.74
CA GLN A 191 19.03 -7.26 5.33
C GLN A 191 19.70 -8.61 5.61
N THR A 192 20.96 -8.73 5.21
CA THR A 192 21.76 -9.95 5.42
C THR A 192 21.94 -10.26 6.90
N GLU A 193 21.95 -9.25 7.76
CA GLU A 193 22.03 -9.42 9.20
C GLU A 193 20.68 -9.87 9.80
N SER A 194 19.57 -9.24 9.42
CA SER A 194 18.23 -9.58 9.92
C SER A 194 17.75 -10.98 9.53
N LEU A 195 18.26 -11.54 8.43
CA LEU A 195 17.84 -12.86 7.92
C LEU A 195 18.71 -14.03 8.42
N LYS A 196 19.62 -13.79 9.36
CA LYS A 196 20.39 -14.84 10.05
C LYS A 196 19.62 -15.41 11.23
#